data_AF-A0A2A2QKX5-F1
#
_entry.id   AF-A0A2A2QKX5-F1
#
_cell.length_a   1.000
_cell.length_b   1.000
_cell.length_c   1.000
_cell.angle_alpha   90.00
_cell.angle_beta   90.00
_cell.angle_gamma   90.00
#
_symmetry.space_group_name_H-M   'P 1'
#
loop_
_entity.id
_entity.type
_entity.pdbx_description
1 polymer ?
#
loop_
_entity_poly.entity_id
_entity_poly.type
_entity_poly.pdbx_seq_one_letter_code
_entity_poly.pdbx_strand_id
1 'polypeptide(L)'
;MPTPLRRLALIFGLLVQFSRGEALLQYFNTNWSEIAEKMPELAEAGYTALWLPPPTKGSGGLSVGYDLWDPFDLGSKDQRNSVRTRYGTEADLLNLMEVAHRFGIRIYFDNIMNHRAFDVPGYNEDTSIEVYPGMVPEDFHLRRTEDGFYRKWDNTRDWNSSWEVQNLGLADLIDIAHETPNTNHGANMNDDHPKYSFIRDLERPAQYDKDKDGNVAYFG
;
A
#
# COMPACT_ATOMS: atom_id res chain seq x y z
N MET A 1 -57.34 9.76 -34.32
CA MET A 1 -55.90 10.10 -34.25
C MET A 1 -55.64 10.72 -32.89
N PRO A 2 -54.77 10.14 -32.03
CA PRO A 2 -54.50 10.69 -30.70
C PRO A 2 -53.58 11.91 -30.82
N THR A 3 -53.93 12.98 -30.11
CA THR A 3 -53.21 14.28 -30.12
C THR A 3 -51.77 14.20 -29.60
N PRO A 4 -50.84 15.02 -30.13
CA PRO A 4 -49.40 14.94 -29.85
C PRO A 4 -48.99 15.22 -28.39
N LEU A 5 -49.88 15.81 -27.57
CA LEU A 5 -49.58 16.13 -26.17
C LEU A 5 -49.41 14.90 -25.26
N ARG A 6 -49.97 13.73 -25.60
CA ARG A 6 -49.84 12.52 -24.75
C ARG A 6 -48.53 11.75 -24.93
N ARG A 7 -47.73 12.07 -25.95
CA ARG A 7 -46.41 11.43 -26.17
C ARG A 7 -45.28 12.13 -25.43
N LEU A 8 -45.46 13.39 -25.03
CA LEU A 8 -44.40 14.16 -24.36
C LEU A 8 -44.27 13.82 -22.87
N ALA A 9 -45.37 13.40 -22.21
CA ALA A 9 -45.36 13.00 -20.81
C ALA A 9 -44.71 11.62 -20.56
N LEU A 10 -44.63 10.75 -21.59
CA LEU A 10 -44.03 9.42 -21.45
C LEU A 10 -42.50 9.43 -21.53
N ILE A 11 -41.89 10.48 -22.11
CA ILE A 11 -40.44 10.55 -22.34
C ILE A 11 -39.71 11.16 -21.13
N PHE A 12 -40.40 11.95 -20.30
CA PHE A 12 -39.80 12.55 -19.10
C PHE A 12 -39.78 11.63 -17.87
N GLY A 13 -40.47 10.49 -17.90
CA GLY A 13 -40.55 9.55 -16.76
C GLY A 13 -39.42 8.51 -16.69
N LEU A 14 -38.56 8.42 -17.71
CA LEU A 14 -37.60 7.32 -17.88
C LEU A 14 -36.14 7.66 -17.52
N LEU A 15 -35.85 8.88 -17.08
CA LEU A 15 -34.50 9.33 -16.72
C LEU A 15 -34.45 10.02 -15.36
N VAL A 16 -35.27 9.58 -14.41
CA VAL A 16 -34.92 9.80 -13.01
C VAL A 16 -33.81 8.80 -12.68
N GLN A 17 -32.57 9.18 -12.99
CA GLN A 17 -31.44 8.63 -12.25
C GLN A 17 -31.63 9.10 -10.81
N PHE A 18 -32.35 8.30 -10.02
CA PHE A 18 -32.27 8.44 -8.58
C PHE A 18 -30.80 8.24 -8.23
N SER A 19 -30.15 9.30 -7.72
CA SER A 19 -28.85 9.14 -7.10
C SER A 19 -29.06 8.24 -5.90
N ARG A 20 -28.80 6.94 -6.07
CA ARG A 20 -28.82 6.00 -4.97
C ARG A 20 -27.55 6.25 -4.16
N GLY A 21 -27.69 6.36 -2.84
CA GLY A 21 -26.52 6.39 -1.97
C GLY A 21 -25.70 5.12 -2.20
N GLU A 22 -24.40 5.29 -2.38
CA GLU A 22 -23.47 4.17 -2.52
C GLU A 22 -23.08 3.66 -1.13
N ALA A 23 -23.03 2.34 -0.98
CA ALA A 23 -22.56 1.69 0.24
C ALA A 23 -21.25 0.97 -0.04
N LEU A 24 -20.22 1.33 0.74
CA LEU A 24 -18.93 0.65 0.82
C LEU A 24 -18.97 -0.32 2.00
N LEU A 25 -18.66 -1.59 1.78
CA LEU A 25 -18.48 -2.57 2.86
C LEU A 25 -16.99 -2.75 3.17
N GLN A 26 -16.58 -2.48 4.41
CA GLN A 26 -15.30 -2.94 4.91
C GLN A 26 -15.39 -4.46 5.14
N TYR A 27 -14.68 -5.24 4.33
CA TYR A 27 -14.76 -6.71 4.36
C TYR A 27 -13.39 -7.33 4.66
N PHE A 28 -13.06 -7.41 5.95
CA PHE A 28 -11.75 -7.83 6.45
C PHE A 28 -11.79 -9.24 7.03
N ASN A 29 -10.60 -9.86 7.12
CA ASN A 29 -10.39 -11.19 7.73
C ASN A 29 -11.08 -12.36 7.00
N THR A 30 -11.22 -12.24 5.68
CA THR A 30 -11.76 -13.27 4.78
C THR A 30 -10.81 -13.47 3.61
N ASN A 31 -10.67 -14.72 3.13
CA ASN A 31 -9.80 -15.02 2.00
C ASN A 31 -10.39 -14.51 0.67
N TRP A 32 -9.53 -14.23 -0.31
CA TRP A 32 -9.94 -13.70 -1.61
C TRP A 32 -10.97 -14.59 -2.34
N SER A 33 -10.77 -15.90 -2.32
CA SER A 33 -11.68 -16.85 -2.97
C SER A 33 -13.07 -16.86 -2.32
N GLU A 34 -13.15 -16.75 -1.00
CA GLU A 34 -14.43 -16.69 -0.27
C GLU A 34 -15.17 -15.38 -0.53
N ILE A 35 -14.46 -14.24 -0.60
CA ILE A 35 -15.08 -12.97 -0.98
C ILE A 35 -15.63 -13.05 -2.42
N ALA A 36 -14.90 -13.69 -3.33
CA ALA A 36 -15.36 -13.88 -4.71
C ALA A 36 -16.63 -14.74 -4.78
N GLU A 37 -16.71 -15.81 -3.98
CA GLU A 37 -17.91 -16.64 -3.85
C GLU A 37 -19.12 -15.86 -3.31
N LYS A 38 -18.88 -14.87 -2.44
CA LYS A 38 -19.93 -14.03 -1.82
C LYS A 38 -20.39 -12.86 -2.68
N MET A 39 -19.79 -12.65 -3.85
CA MET A 39 -20.09 -11.49 -4.69
C MET A 39 -21.57 -11.37 -5.11
N PRO A 40 -22.28 -12.46 -5.48
CA PRO A 40 -23.70 -12.39 -5.78
C PRO A 40 -24.53 -11.87 -4.61
N GLU A 41 -24.30 -12.38 -3.39
CA GLU A 41 -25.02 -11.92 -2.19
C GLU A 41 -24.69 -10.47 -1.85
N LEU A 42 -23.44 -10.04 -2.03
CA LEU A 42 -23.02 -8.65 -1.81
C LEU A 42 -23.70 -7.68 -2.80
N ALA A 43 -23.81 -8.08 -4.06
CA ALA A 43 -24.49 -7.29 -5.08
C ALA A 43 -26.00 -7.22 -4.84
N GLU A 44 -26.64 -8.34 -4.45
CA GLU A 44 -28.05 -8.39 -4.09
C GLU A 44 -28.37 -7.51 -2.86
N ALA A 45 -27.48 -7.51 -1.86
CA ALA A 45 -27.56 -6.63 -0.70
C ALA A 45 -27.42 -5.14 -1.07
N GLY A 46 -26.95 -4.82 -2.28
CA GLY A 46 -26.86 -3.47 -2.81
C GLY A 46 -25.54 -2.74 -2.50
N TYR A 47 -24.49 -3.47 -2.10
CA TYR A 47 -23.16 -2.88 -2.00
C TYR A 47 -22.60 -2.59 -3.39
N THR A 48 -21.96 -1.42 -3.52
CA THR A 48 -21.38 -0.94 -4.78
C THR A 48 -19.86 -0.90 -4.74
N ALA A 49 -19.28 -1.12 -3.56
CA ALA A 49 -17.85 -1.15 -3.36
C ALA A 49 -17.46 -1.98 -2.12
N LEU A 50 -16.26 -2.56 -2.15
CA LEU A 50 -15.63 -3.20 -0.99
C LEU A 50 -14.34 -2.45 -0.62
N TRP A 51 -14.11 -2.31 0.67
CA TRP A 51 -12.80 -1.97 1.23
C TRP A 51 -12.18 -3.23 1.82
N LEU A 52 -11.07 -3.65 1.22
CA LEU A 52 -10.36 -4.88 1.51
C LEU A 52 -9.04 -4.61 2.24
N PRO A 53 -8.53 -5.59 3.02
CA PRO A 53 -7.27 -5.42 3.75
C PRO A 53 -6.05 -5.31 2.80
N PRO A 54 -4.86 -4.93 3.30
CA PRO A 54 -3.68 -4.78 2.47
C PRO A 54 -3.38 -6.07 1.69
N PRO A 55 -3.23 -6.00 0.36
CA PRO A 55 -3.06 -7.19 -0.47
C PRO A 55 -1.60 -7.64 -0.56
N THR A 56 -0.68 -6.86 0.00
CA THR A 56 0.77 -7.01 -0.14
C THR A 56 1.38 -7.90 0.95
N LYS A 57 2.62 -8.34 0.72
CA LYS A 57 3.37 -9.17 1.66
C LYS A 57 3.71 -8.38 2.93
N GLY A 58 3.24 -8.88 4.07
CA GLY A 58 3.69 -8.44 5.40
C GLY A 58 4.86 -9.26 5.94
N SER A 59 5.16 -9.14 7.23
CA SER A 59 6.34 -9.78 7.86
C SER A 59 6.26 -11.29 8.00
N GLY A 60 5.16 -11.92 7.57
CA GLY A 60 4.98 -13.36 7.51
C GLY A 60 3.61 -13.77 6.96
N GLY A 61 3.42 -15.06 6.67
CA GLY A 61 2.18 -15.56 6.04
C GLY A 61 0.89 -15.38 6.86
N LEU A 62 0.99 -15.11 8.16
CA LEU A 62 -0.16 -14.83 9.05
C LEU A 62 -0.39 -13.34 9.32
N SER A 63 0.47 -12.47 8.79
CA SER A 63 0.36 -11.01 8.90
C SER A 63 -0.99 -10.53 8.34
N VAL A 64 -1.56 -9.53 8.99
CA VAL A 64 -2.78 -8.84 8.51
C VAL A 64 -2.47 -7.73 7.50
N GLY A 65 -1.19 -7.50 7.18
CA GLY A 65 -0.71 -6.58 6.16
C GLY A 65 -0.24 -5.21 6.66
N TYR A 66 -0.47 -4.86 7.93
CA TYR A 66 -0.03 -3.57 8.48
C TYR A 66 1.49 -3.47 8.62
N ASP A 67 2.13 -4.59 8.97
CA ASP A 67 3.58 -4.79 8.98
C ASP A 67 4.12 -5.05 7.57
N LEU A 68 3.83 -4.14 6.64
CA LEU A 68 4.14 -4.25 5.21
C LEU A 68 5.64 -4.40 4.97
N TRP A 69 6.03 -5.46 4.23
CA TRP A 69 7.42 -5.82 3.97
C TRP A 69 7.81 -5.65 2.50
N ASP A 70 7.06 -6.24 1.54
CA ASP A 70 7.25 -6.01 0.09
C ASP A 70 5.95 -5.44 -0.50
N PRO A 71 5.90 -4.13 -0.86
CA PRO A 71 4.71 -3.51 -1.43
C PRO A 71 4.35 -4.03 -2.83
N PHE A 72 5.24 -4.79 -3.48
CA PHE A 72 5.05 -5.30 -4.84
C PHE A 72 4.84 -6.81 -4.89
N ASP A 73 4.82 -7.51 -3.75
CA ASP A 73 4.44 -8.91 -3.68
C ASP A 73 2.99 -9.06 -3.21
N LEU A 74 2.09 -9.42 -4.12
CA LEU A 74 0.66 -9.66 -3.86
C LEU A 74 0.35 -11.12 -3.46
N GLY A 75 1.39 -11.88 -3.09
CA GLY A 75 1.30 -13.29 -2.77
C GLY A 75 1.74 -14.20 -3.91
N SER A 76 2.79 -13.80 -4.65
CA SER A 76 3.39 -14.55 -5.75
C SER A 76 4.86 -14.91 -5.54
N LYS A 77 5.54 -14.36 -4.53
CA LYS A 77 6.94 -14.66 -4.23
C LYS A 77 7.06 -15.43 -2.90
N ASP A 78 7.99 -16.38 -2.83
CA ASP A 78 8.36 -17.01 -1.56
C ASP A 78 9.24 -16.07 -0.73
N GLN A 79 8.60 -15.30 0.14
CA GLN A 79 9.22 -14.29 0.99
C GLN A 79 8.63 -14.40 2.39
N ARG A 80 9.44 -14.10 3.42
CA ARG A 80 8.99 -14.18 4.83
C ARG A 80 8.34 -15.54 5.17
N ASN A 81 8.91 -16.62 4.63
CA ASN A 81 8.48 -18.01 4.81
C ASN A 81 7.06 -18.31 4.30
N SER A 82 6.58 -17.59 3.28
CA SER A 82 5.30 -17.88 2.65
C SER A 82 5.24 -17.35 1.22
N VAL A 83 4.60 -18.08 0.32
CA VAL A 83 4.21 -17.56 -1.00
C VAL A 83 2.97 -16.68 -0.90
N ARG A 84 1.89 -17.19 -0.31
CA ARG A 84 0.64 -16.45 -0.16
C ARG A 84 0.74 -15.31 0.85
N THR A 85 -0.15 -14.34 0.76
CA THR A 85 -0.49 -13.49 1.91
C THR A 85 -1.48 -14.25 2.81
N ARG A 86 -1.83 -13.67 3.95
CA ARG A 86 -2.89 -14.20 4.81
C ARG A 86 -4.19 -14.45 4.04
N TYR A 87 -4.50 -13.59 3.08
CA TYR A 87 -5.77 -13.57 2.36
C TYR A 87 -5.80 -14.42 1.09
N GLY A 88 -4.64 -14.76 0.51
CA GLY A 88 -4.58 -15.60 -0.70
C GLY A 88 -3.31 -15.39 -1.51
N THR A 89 -3.28 -16.00 -2.69
CA THR A 89 -2.25 -15.76 -3.71
C THR A 89 -2.62 -14.58 -4.60
N GLU A 90 -1.66 -14.09 -5.39
CA GLU A 90 -1.92 -13.08 -6.43
C GLU A 90 -3.00 -13.58 -7.43
N ALA A 91 -3.00 -14.87 -7.75
CA ALA A 91 -4.01 -15.47 -8.63
C ALA A 91 -5.43 -15.40 -8.04
N ASP A 92 -5.58 -15.68 -6.74
CA ASP A 92 -6.87 -15.57 -6.05
C ASP A 92 -7.36 -14.12 -6.03
N LEU A 93 -6.44 -13.16 -5.83
CA LEU A 93 -6.73 -11.74 -5.84
C LEU A 93 -7.23 -11.27 -7.21
N LEU A 94 -6.55 -11.67 -8.29
CA LEU A 94 -6.95 -11.35 -9.66
C LEU A 94 -8.34 -11.93 -10.00
N ASN A 95 -8.61 -13.16 -9.58
CA ASN A 95 -9.93 -13.76 -9.73
C ASN A 95 -11.01 -12.98 -8.96
N LEU A 96 -10.74 -12.56 -7.72
CA LEU A 96 -11.63 -11.71 -6.95
C LEU A 96 -11.93 -10.39 -7.68
N MET A 97 -10.90 -9.74 -8.25
CA MET A 97 -11.09 -8.49 -9.00
C MET A 97 -12.00 -8.71 -10.21
N GLU A 98 -11.77 -9.78 -10.98
CA GLU A 98 -12.59 -10.10 -12.14
C GLU A 98 -14.05 -10.33 -11.76
N VAL A 99 -14.29 -11.14 -10.71
CA VAL A 99 -15.65 -11.43 -10.23
C VAL A 99 -16.32 -10.16 -9.72
N ALA A 100 -15.66 -9.36 -8.89
CA ALA A 100 -16.21 -8.11 -8.37
C ALA A 100 -16.67 -7.17 -9.50
N HIS A 101 -15.82 -6.95 -10.49
CA HIS A 101 -16.13 -6.08 -11.61
C HIS A 101 -17.28 -6.61 -12.49
N ARG A 102 -17.43 -7.93 -12.65
CA ARG A 102 -18.60 -8.52 -13.34
C ARG A 102 -19.92 -8.21 -12.63
N PHE A 103 -19.91 -8.07 -11.31
CA PHE A 103 -21.07 -7.67 -10.50
C PHE A 103 -21.20 -6.15 -10.33
N GLY A 104 -20.34 -5.35 -10.97
CA GLY A 104 -20.35 -3.88 -10.85
C GLY A 104 -19.88 -3.36 -9.49
N ILE A 105 -19.14 -4.17 -8.73
CA ILE A 105 -18.59 -3.82 -7.42
C ILE A 105 -17.17 -3.31 -7.59
N ARG A 106 -16.89 -2.10 -7.09
CA ARG A 106 -15.55 -1.53 -7.04
C ARG A 106 -14.76 -2.07 -5.86
N ILE A 107 -13.44 -2.11 -5.99
CA ILE A 107 -12.56 -2.60 -4.94
C ILE A 107 -11.58 -1.48 -4.56
N TYR A 108 -11.47 -1.25 -3.25
CA TYR A 108 -10.52 -0.35 -2.63
C TYR A 108 -9.67 -1.18 -1.66
N PHE A 109 -8.35 -1.09 -1.77
CA PHE A 109 -7.46 -1.74 -0.82
C PHE A 109 -7.02 -0.75 0.25
N ASP A 110 -6.92 -1.25 1.47
CA ASP A 110 -6.15 -0.61 2.53
C ASP A 110 -4.68 -0.52 2.11
N ASN A 111 -4.12 0.67 2.11
CA ASN A 111 -2.78 0.94 1.58
C ASN A 111 -1.88 1.55 2.65
N ILE A 112 -0.75 0.89 2.90
CA ILE A 112 0.19 1.25 3.94
C ILE A 112 1.36 2.00 3.30
N MET A 113 1.25 3.34 3.34
CA MET A 113 2.24 4.22 2.72
C MET A 113 3.23 4.82 3.71
N ASN A 114 2.88 4.89 5.00
CA ASN A 114 3.65 5.59 6.04
C ASN A 114 4.93 4.86 6.47
N HIS A 115 4.88 3.54 6.56
CA HIS A 115 5.93 2.74 7.19
C HIS A 115 6.18 1.43 6.44
N ARG A 116 7.21 0.72 6.87
CA ARG A 116 7.38 -0.72 6.62
C ARG A 116 7.28 -1.49 7.93
N ALA A 117 7.68 -2.74 7.92
CA ALA A 117 7.71 -3.62 9.08
C ALA A 117 8.68 -3.15 10.19
N PHE A 118 9.21 -4.08 10.97
CA PHE A 118 9.96 -3.78 12.20
C PHE A 118 11.47 -3.81 12.03
N ASP A 119 11.94 -4.49 10.97
CA ASP A 119 13.35 -4.72 10.69
C ASP A 119 14.03 -3.39 10.34
N VAL A 120 15.25 -3.20 10.83
CA VAL A 120 16.05 -2.00 10.55
C VAL A 120 17.14 -2.37 9.54
N PRO A 121 17.14 -1.81 8.32
CA PRO A 121 18.17 -2.10 7.34
C PRO A 121 19.54 -1.66 7.89
N GLY A 122 20.55 -2.52 7.76
CA GLY A 122 21.89 -2.24 8.33
C GLY A 122 21.91 -2.12 9.86
N TYR A 123 21.07 -2.88 10.58
CA TYR A 123 21.09 -2.91 12.05
C TYR A 123 22.44 -3.40 12.62
N ASN A 124 23.08 -4.35 11.95
CA ASN A 124 24.39 -4.90 12.29
C ASN A 124 25.01 -5.52 11.03
N GLU A 125 26.19 -6.14 11.17
CA GLU A 125 26.92 -6.80 10.08
C GLU A 125 26.15 -7.91 9.36
N ASP A 126 25.18 -8.53 10.03
CA ASP A 126 24.37 -9.64 9.50
C ASP A 126 23.07 -9.16 8.86
N THR A 127 22.73 -7.88 8.97
CA THR A 127 21.49 -7.31 8.46
C THR A 127 21.73 -6.53 7.18
N SER A 128 21.19 -7.03 6.07
CA SER A 128 21.26 -6.33 4.78
C SER A 128 20.70 -4.91 4.87
N ILE A 129 21.34 -3.97 4.18
CA ILE A 129 20.79 -2.62 3.96
C ILE A 129 19.58 -2.64 3.01
N GLU A 130 19.40 -3.74 2.26
CA GLU A 130 18.29 -3.96 1.32
C GLU A 130 17.23 -4.91 1.90
N VAL A 131 17.03 -4.88 3.21
CA VAL A 131 16.03 -5.73 3.89
C VAL A 131 14.63 -5.52 3.31
N TYR A 132 14.29 -4.31 2.88
CA TYR A 132 13.04 -4.00 2.19
C TYR A 132 13.32 -3.89 0.68
N PRO A 133 12.67 -4.69 -0.17
CA PRO A 133 12.91 -4.65 -1.61
C PRO A 133 12.77 -3.26 -2.20
N GLY A 134 13.86 -2.77 -2.80
CA GLY A 134 13.90 -1.46 -3.45
C GLY A 134 14.06 -0.26 -2.52
N MET A 135 14.33 -0.45 -1.22
CA MET A 135 14.59 0.65 -0.29
C MET A 135 15.94 0.48 0.43
N VAL A 136 16.54 1.59 0.84
CA VAL A 136 17.79 1.69 1.59
C VAL A 136 17.57 2.43 2.92
N PRO A 137 18.50 2.39 3.90
CA PRO A 137 18.34 3.07 5.19
C PRO A 137 17.97 4.56 5.07
N GLU A 138 18.51 5.24 4.07
CA GLU A 138 18.30 6.67 3.81
C GLU A 138 16.85 7.02 3.41
N ASP A 139 16.05 6.03 3.07
CA ASP A 139 14.62 6.19 2.76
C ASP A 139 13.76 6.24 4.03
N PHE A 140 14.35 6.06 5.20
CA PHE A 140 13.68 6.01 6.50
C PHE A 140 14.23 7.06 7.47
N HIS A 141 13.40 7.47 8.42
CA HIS A 141 13.82 8.26 9.57
C HIS A 141 14.59 7.37 10.55
N LEU A 142 15.93 7.39 10.47
CA LEU A 142 16.80 6.51 11.25
C LEU A 142 17.96 7.25 11.90
N ARG A 143 18.34 6.77 13.08
CA ARG A 143 19.58 7.16 13.73
C ARG A 143 20.74 6.33 13.21
N ARG A 144 21.83 6.98 12.79
CA ARG A 144 23.11 6.35 12.53
C ARG A 144 23.97 6.30 13.79
N THR A 145 24.48 5.13 14.14
CA THR A 145 25.33 4.91 15.30
C THR A 145 26.82 5.09 14.94
N GLU A 146 27.67 5.30 15.95
CA GLU A 146 29.12 5.57 15.75
C GLU A 146 29.86 4.42 15.07
N ASP A 147 29.38 3.19 15.26
CA ASP A 147 29.85 1.97 14.61
C ASP A 147 29.36 1.81 13.17
N GLY A 148 28.56 2.75 12.66
CA GLY A 148 28.13 2.82 11.27
C GLY A 148 26.80 2.12 10.97
N PHE A 149 26.12 1.56 11.97
CA PHE A 149 24.82 0.91 11.83
C PHE A 149 23.63 1.85 12.04
N TYR A 150 22.41 1.33 11.87
CA TYR A 150 21.17 2.12 11.99
C TYR A 150 20.26 1.65 13.12
N ARG A 151 19.54 2.57 13.74
CA ARG A 151 18.54 2.34 14.79
C ARG A 151 17.29 3.18 14.51
N LYS A 152 16.12 2.68 14.89
CA LYS A 152 14.90 3.48 14.89
C LYS A 152 15.00 4.60 15.92
N TRP A 153 14.38 5.74 15.62
CA TRP A 153 14.03 6.69 16.64
C TRP A 153 12.93 6.13 17.55
N ASP A 154 12.74 6.75 18.73
CA ASP A 154 11.62 6.41 19.60
C ASP A 154 10.28 6.64 18.87
N ASN A 155 9.23 5.94 19.32
CA ASN A 155 7.88 6.21 18.83
C ASN A 155 7.42 7.62 19.21
N THR A 156 6.47 8.17 18.46
CA THR A 156 5.81 9.46 18.77
C THR A 156 5.38 9.52 20.23
N ARG A 157 5.81 10.58 20.94
CA ARG A 157 5.54 10.75 22.38
C ARG A 157 4.55 11.88 22.62
N ASP A 158 4.69 12.97 21.88
CA ASP A 158 3.78 14.12 21.93
C ASP A 158 2.91 14.17 20.67
N TRP A 159 1.66 13.74 20.81
CA TRP A 159 0.65 13.78 19.75
C TRP A 159 0.15 15.19 19.42
N ASN A 160 0.56 16.22 20.18
CA ASN A 160 0.32 17.63 19.81
C ASN A 160 1.46 18.20 18.95
N SER A 161 2.58 17.49 18.81
CA SER A 161 3.68 17.87 17.94
C SER A 161 3.48 17.29 16.55
N SER A 162 3.14 18.14 15.58
CA SER A 162 3.02 17.71 14.17
C SER A 162 4.33 17.15 13.64
N TRP A 163 5.46 17.67 14.13
CA TRP A 163 6.78 17.19 13.74
C TRP A 163 7.02 15.77 14.26
N GLU A 164 6.73 15.47 15.53
CA GLU A 164 6.91 14.10 16.05
C GLU A 164 6.01 13.11 15.32
N VAL A 165 4.73 13.47 15.13
CA VAL A 165 3.75 12.63 14.42
C VAL A 165 4.18 12.27 12.99
N GLN A 166 4.97 13.13 12.33
CA GLN A 166 5.40 12.93 10.94
C GLN A 166 6.80 12.34 10.79
N ASN A 167 7.63 12.36 11.83
CA ASN A 167 9.06 12.00 11.72
C ASN A 167 9.53 10.96 12.73
N LEU A 168 8.66 10.52 13.65
CA LEU A 168 8.95 9.47 14.64
C LEU A 168 8.11 8.22 14.39
N GLY A 169 8.55 7.11 14.96
CA GLY A 169 7.92 5.81 14.76
C GLY A 169 6.47 5.76 15.26
N LEU A 170 5.69 4.88 14.63
CA LEU A 170 4.36 4.48 15.08
C LEU A 170 4.40 3.00 15.48
N ALA A 171 4.22 2.71 16.76
CA ALA A 171 4.16 1.34 17.28
C ALA A 171 5.34 0.44 16.84
N ASP A 172 6.55 1.01 16.85
CA ASP A 172 7.82 0.36 16.49
C ASP A 172 7.95 -0.01 15.00
N LEU A 173 7.04 0.45 14.14
CA LEU A 173 7.18 0.33 12.69
C LEU A 173 8.22 1.33 12.20
N ILE A 174 9.02 0.92 11.21
CA ILE A 174 10.05 1.78 10.63
C ILE A 174 9.40 2.84 9.73
N ASP A 175 9.65 4.11 10.06
CA ASP A 175 8.97 5.25 9.47
C ASP A 175 9.68 5.71 8.18
N ILE A 176 8.92 5.82 7.09
CA ILE A 176 9.46 6.22 5.79
C ILE A 176 9.60 7.73 5.77
N ALA A 177 10.77 8.22 5.39
CA ALA A 177 10.93 9.62 5.08
C ALA A 177 10.17 9.90 3.79
N HIS A 178 9.19 10.81 3.79
CA HIS A 178 8.44 11.17 2.58
C HIS A 178 8.87 12.51 2.00
N GLU A 179 9.49 13.33 2.83
CA GLU A 179 10.00 14.64 2.52
C GLU A 179 11.40 14.57 1.86
N THR A 180 11.78 15.66 1.20
CA THR A 180 13.08 15.79 0.53
C THR A 180 13.66 17.16 0.90
N PRO A 181 14.84 17.22 1.55
CA PRO A 181 15.68 16.09 2.01
C PRO A 181 14.99 15.25 3.11
N ASN A 182 15.55 14.08 3.45
CA ASN A 182 15.13 13.36 4.66
C ASN A 182 15.58 14.17 5.87
N THR A 183 14.66 14.68 6.67
CA THR A 183 14.94 15.65 7.75
C THR A 183 15.13 15.03 9.12
N ASN A 184 15.12 13.70 9.22
CA ASN A 184 15.33 13.01 10.48
C ASN A 184 16.16 11.73 10.31
N HIS A 185 17.31 11.88 9.65
CA HIS A 185 18.24 10.80 9.39
C HIS A 185 19.69 11.22 9.63
N GLY A 186 20.34 10.62 10.62
CA GLY A 186 21.72 10.97 10.98
C GLY A 186 22.10 10.59 12.40
N ALA A 187 23.18 11.18 12.93
CA ALA A 187 23.66 10.86 14.26
C ALA A 187 22.73 11.42 15.35
N ASN A 188 22.08 12.54 15.05
CA ASN A 188 21.16 13.25 15.92
C ASN A 188 19.79 13.37 15.28
N MET A 189 18.80 13.60 16.15
CA MET A 189 17.43 13.86 15.75
C MET A 189 17.36 15.22 15.04
N ASN A 190 16.61 15.29 13.94
CA ASN A 190 16.56 16.43 13.00
C ASN A 190 17.80 16.62 12.11
N ASP A 191 18.70 15.63 12.02
CA ASP A 191 19.77 15.69 11.03
C ASP A 191 19.18 15.52 9.61
N ASP A 192 19.58 16.40 8.69
CA ASP A 192 19.21 16.31 7.29
C ASP A 192 20.12 15.34 6.52
N HIS A 193 19.52 14.48 5.71
CA HIS A 193 20.19 13.60 4.76
C HIS A 193 19.65 13.82 3.34
N PRO A 194 20.51 14.06 2.34
CA PRO A 194 20.07 14.17 0.96
C PRO A 194 19.50 12.83 0.47
N LYS A 195 18.37 12.88 -0.23
CA LYS A 195 17.82 11.71 -0.91
C LYS A 195 18.39 11.57 -2.31
N TYR A 196 18.50 10.33 -2.77
CA TYR A 196 18.84 10.06 -4.16
C TYR A 196 17.70 10.54 -5.07
N SER A 197 18.03 11.31 -6.10
CA SER A 197 17.09 11.70 -7.15
C SER A 197 17.52 11.08 -8.47
N PHE A 198 16.68 10.22 -9.02
CA PHE A 198 16.91 9.62 -10.34
C PHE A 198 16.02 10.29 -11.39
N ILE A 199 16.59 10.57 -12.57
CA ILE A 199 15.80 10.98 -13.72
C ILE A 199 15.26 9.71 -14.38
N ARG A 200 13.93 9.59 -14.46
CA ARG A 200 13.30 8.48 -15.19
C ARG A 200 13.68 8.56 -16.66
N ASP A 201 14.23 7.47 -17.19
CA ASP A 201 14.43 7.33 -18.62
C ASP A 201 13.09 6.91 -19.27
N LEU A 202 12.38 7.89 -19.81
CA LEU A 202 11.07 7.69 -20.44
C LEU A 202 11.16 6.88 -21.75
N GLU A 203 12.35 6.81 -22.36
CA GLU A 203 12.57 6.07 -23.60
C GLU A 203 12.91 4.60 -23.33
N ARG A 204 13.40 4.29 -22.13
CA ARG A 204 13.71 2.92 -21.68
C ARG A 204 12.95 2.57 -20.40
N PRO A 205 11.61 2.48 -20.45
CA PRO A 205 10.76 2.25 -19.28
C PRO A 205 10.93 0.86 -18.64
N ALA A 206 11.75 -0.03 -19.20
CA ALA A 206 12.09 -1.32 -18.60
C ALA A 206 13.38 -1.29 -17.76
N GLN A 207 14.07 -0.13 -17.68
CA GLN A 207 15.32 0.06 -16.92
C GLN A 207 15.13 1.00 -15.74
N TYR A 208 13.90 1.09 -15.19
CA TYR A 208 13.59 2.01 -14.09
C TYR A 208 14.43 1.73 -12.85
N ASP A 209 14.78 0.47 -12.65
CA ASP A 209 15.52 -0.05 -11.52
C ASP A 209 17.03 -0.04 -11.77
N LYS A 210 17.57 0.62 -12.82
CA LYS A 210 19.01 0.59 -13.12
C LYS A 210 19.59 1.92 -13.57
N ASP A 211 20.79 2.24 -13.12
CA ASP A 211 21.56 3.39 -13.62
C ASP A 211 22.17 3.13 -15.01
N LYS A 212 22.86 4.14 -15.56
CA LYS A 212 23.51 4.06 -16.89
C LYS A 212 24.60 2.97 -16.99
N ASP A 213 25.12 2.50 -15.86
CA ASP A 213 26.18 1.50 -15.76
C ASP A 213 25.60 0.10 -15.44
N GLY A 214 24.27 0.00 -15.27
CA GLY A 214 23.55 -1.25 -15.03
C GLY A 214 23.44 -1.64 -13.55
N ASN A 215 23.84 -0.76 -12.62
CA ASN A 215 23.66 -1.00 -11.19
C ASN A 215 22.19 -0.80 -10.82
N VAL A 216 21.68 -1.59 -9.86
CA VAL A 216 20.28 -1.44 -9.42
C VAL A 216 20.10 -0.09 -8.72
N ALA A 217 19.12 0.69 -9.17
CA ALA A 217 18.67 1.92 -8.56
C ALA A 217 17.56 1.59 -7.55
N TYR A 218 17.78 1.98 -6.30
CA TYR A 218 16.81 1.82 -5.22
C TYR A 218 15.80 2.98 -5.27
N PHE A 219 14.54 2.66 -5.00
CA PHE A 219 13.43 3.60 -5.01
C PHE A 219 13.20 4.14 -3.60
N GLY A 220 13.76 5.33 -3.36
CA GLY A 220 13.44 6.20 -2.22
C GLY A 220 12.53 7.35 -2.62
#